data_AF-A0AAU5W9L9-F1
#
_entry.id   AF-A0AAU5W9L9-F1
#
_cell.length_a   1.000
_cell.length_b   1.000
_cell.length_c   1.000
_cell.angle_alpha   90.00
_cell.angle_beta   90.00
_cell.angle_gamma   90.00
#
_symmetry.space_group_name_H-M   'P 1'
#
loop_
_entity.id
_entity.type
_entity.pdbx_description
1 polymer ?
#
loop_
_entity_poly.entity_id
_entity_poly.type
_entity_poly.pdbx_seq_one_letter_code
_entity_poly.pdbx_strand_id
1 'polypeptide(L)'
;MGDDINGLHHVGHIVRDMDQAMGRYRQLGFTVQAPAYPVLPRVAGGPAEPFGVANTHIYLSRNFIELVAVIDDTGRMPGEARPIPLQVPDDKLPGLTAAIRATAANITSFLQRFEGLHIVIADTPHIDSVAARLTAAGVGHGGVHAIQRPVETRTGTTMEPARYLEISDPGLPVGRVPEGRIGFAQNTPAEALADQQHNDHPNGATELIGAVLCVADPALPELERRYSTYFGQAREGQIGRFERADVTVVAASALADLLPGERPTALPAFVAYAVSVRDLAATERTLRDNGVPIIGTRPGEMFVPADAALGAAIIFRQDDRRSLTLSSW
;
A
#
# COMPACT_ATOMS: atom_id res chain seq x y z
N MET A 1 25.13 -8.21 -6.09
CA MET A 1 24.07 -8.11 -5.06
C MET A 1 23.02 -7.19 -5.67
N GLY A 2 21.92 -7.76 -6.15
CA GLY A 2 21.31 -7.41 -7.44
C GLY A 2 20.39 -6.20 -7.47
N ASP A 3 20.29 -5.55 -8.63
CA ASP A 3 19.37 -4.45 -9.02
C ASP A 3 17.89 -4.90 -9.15
N ASP A 4 17.42 -5.78 -8.27
CA ASP A 4 16.09 -6.41 -8.37
C ASP A 4 14.95 -5.64 -7.65
N ILE A 5 15.17 -4.42 -7.16
CA ILE A 5 14.12 -3.61 -6.48
C ILE A 5 14.27 -2.16 -6.95
N ASN A 6 13.15 -1.52 -7.30
CA ASN A 6 13.11 -0.18 -7.90
C ASN A 6 12.07 0.74 -7.24
N GLY A 7 11.92 0.63 -5.91
CA GLY A 7 11.06 1.45 -5.06
C GLY A 7 9.83 0.70 -4.55
N LEU A 8 8.80 1.45 -4.18
CA LEU A 8 7.49 0.92 -3.80
C LEU A 8 6.60 0.71 -5.02
N HIS A 9 5.94 -0.45 -5.09
CA HIS A 9 4.84 -0.69 -6.02
C HIS A 9 3.53 -0.15 -5.45
N HIS A 10 3.24 -0.43 -4.18
CA HIS A 10 2.12 0.19 -3.46
C HIS A 10 2.23 0.01 -1.95
N VAL A 11 1.45 0.82 -1.25
CA VAL A 11 1.12 0.63 0.15
C VAL A 11 -0.39 0.39 0.27
N GLY A 12 -0.82 -0.45 1.19
CA GLY A 12 -2.24 -0.75 1.41
C GLY A 12 -2.73 -0.37 2.80
N HIS A 13 -3.74 0.50 2.80
CA HIS A 13 -4.42 1.05 3.94
C HIS A 13 -5.70 0.26 4.19
N ILE A 14 -5.73 -0.49 5.30
CA ILE A 14 -6.91 -1.26 5.69
C ILE A 14 -7.82 -0.37 6.51
N VAL A 15 -9.04 -0.17 6.01
CA VAL A 15 -10.05 0.75 6.56
C VAL A 15 -11.29 -0.02 7.00
N ARG A 16 -12.03 0.54 7.97
CA ARG A 16 -13.28 -0.02 8.49
C ARG A 16 -14.45 0.21 7.55
N ASP A 17 -14.49 1.39 6.93
CA ASP A 17 -15.60 1.84 6.10
C ASP A 17 -15.06 2.46 4.81
N MET A 18 -15.43 1.90 3.67
CA MET A 18 -14.95 2.34 2.36
C MET A 18 -15.50 3.72 1.98
N ASP A 19 -16.76 4.03 2.28
CA ASP A 19 -17.37 5.34 1.98
C ASP A 19 -16.65 6.45 2.77
N GLN A 20 -16.43 6.22 4.07
CA GLN A 20 -15.69 7.13 4.93
C GLN A 20 -14.26 7.32 4.44
N ALA A 21 -13.59 6.22 4.06
CA ALA A 21 -12.22 6.27 3.60
C ALA A 21 -12.07 7.06 2.29
N MET A 22 -12.94 6.81 1.32
CA MET A 22 -12.97 7.55 0.06
C MET A 22 -13.26 9.03 0.29
N GLY A 23 -14.23 9.37 1.13
CA GLY A 23 -14.53 10.76 1.50
C GLY A 23 -13.34 11.44 2.15
N ARG A 24 -12.64 10.75 3.06
CA ARG A 24 -11.45 11.28 3.73
C ARG A 24 -10.29 11.50 2.76
N TYR A 25 -10.01 10.54 1.88
CA TYR A 25 -8.94 10.69 0.89
C TYR A 25 -9.23 11.79 -0.14
N ARG A 26 -10.50 11.97 -0.54
CA ARG A 26 -10.93 13.12 -1.35
C ARG A 26 -10.74 14.45 -0.60
N GLN A 27 -11.05 14.50 0.70
CA GLN A 27 -10.78 15.67 1.55
C GLN A 27 -9.27 15.95 1.69
N LEU A 28 -8.43 14.91 1.68
CA LEU A 28 -6.97 15.04 1.62
C LEU A 28 -6.45 15.50 0.24
N GLY A 29 -7.36 15.74 -0.72
CA GLY A 29 -7.06 16.22 -2.06
C GLY A 29 -6.51 15.14 -2.99
N PHE A 30 -6.75 13.86 -2.72
CA PHE A 30 -6.49 12.77 -3.65
C PHE A 30 -7.67 12.53 -4.58
N THR A 31 -7.36 12.08 -5.80
CA THR A 31 -8.35 11.55 -6.74
C THR A 31 -8.49 10.06 -6.47
N VAL A 32 -9.68 9.64 -6.02
CA VAL A 32 -9.95 8.26 -5.58
C VAL A 32 -10.86 7.58 -6.59
N GLN A 33 -10.44 6.42 -7.09
CA GLN A 33 -11.22 5.63 -8.03
C GLN A 33 -12.45 5.01 -7.37
N ALA A 34 -13.41 4.60 -8.20
CA ALA A 34 -14.51 3.76 -7.74
C ALA A 34 -13.95 2.42 -7.21
N PRO A 35 -14.41 1.93 -6.04
CA PRO A 35 -13.94 0.67 -5.51
C PRO A 35 -14.47 -0.49 -6.33
N ALA A 36 -13.68 -1.55 -6.41
CA ALA A 36 -14.05 -2.82 -7.01
C ALA A 36 -14.21 -3.87 -5.91
N TYR A 37 -15.10 -4.84 -6.12
CA TYR A 37 -15.28 -5.95 -5.19
C TYR A 37 -15.69 -7.24 -5.90
N PRO A 38 -15.27 -8.42 -5.43
CA PRO A 38 -15.66 -9.67 -6.04
C PRO A 38 -17.14 -9.97 -5.80
N VAL A 39 -17.80 -10.49 -6.83
CA VAL A 39 -19.12 -11.13 -6.69
C VAL A 39 -19.06 -12.58 -7.14
N LEU A 40 -19.66 -13.46 -6.33
CA LEU A 40 -19.70 -14.90 -6.55
C LEU A 40 -21.07 -15.45 -6.17
N PRO A 41 -21.61 -16.43 -6.91
CA PRO A 41 -22.83 -17.11 -6.51
C PRO A 41 -22.55 -18.07 -5.34
N ARG A 42 -23.43 -18.09 -4.33
CA ARG A 42 -23.30 -19.01 -3.17
C ARG A 42 -23.47 -20.49 -3.56
N VAL A 43 -24.23 -20.73 -4.62
CA VAL A 43 -24.52 -22.04 -5.20
C VAL A 43 -24.45 -21.92 -6.72
N ALA A 44 -24.03 -22.97 -7.43
CA ALA A 44 -23.93 -22.96 -8.88
C ALA A 44 -25.28 -22.53 -9.51
N GLY A 45 -25.23 -21.51 -10.39
CA GLY A 45 -26.42 -20.94 -11.04
C GLY A 45 -27.26 -19.96 -10.21
N GLY A 46 -26.89 -19.67 -8.96
CA GLY A 46 -27.54 -18.65 -8.12
C GLY A 46 -27.14 -17.20 -8.48
N PRO A 47 -27.77 -16.19 -7.84
CA PRO A 47 -27.37 -14.80 -8.01
C PRO A 47 -25.96 -14.57 -7.44
N ALA A 48 -25.18 -13.73 -8.11
CA ALA A 48 -23.86 -13.34 -7.63
C ALA A 48 -23.99 -12.34 -6.46
N GLU A 49 -23.32 -12.62 -5.36
CA GLU A 49 -23.35 -11.80 -4.16
C GLU A 49 -21.97 -11.21 -3.84
N PRO A 50 -21.90 -9.99 -3.27
CA PRO A 50 -20.66 -9.41 -2.77
C PRO A 50 -19.97 -10.33 -1.77
N PHE A 51 -18.67 -10.53 -1.94
CA PHE A 51 -17.95 -11.47 -1.10
C PHE A 51 -16.46 -11.16 -0.97
N GLY A 52 -15.94 -11.16 0.26
CA GLY A 52 -14.52 -10.98 0.53
C GLY A 52 -14.15 -9.57 0.92
N VAL A 53 -13.35 -8.90 0.08
CA VAL A 53 -12.84 -7.55 0.32
C VAL A 53 -13.13 -6.65 -0.87
N ALA A 54 -13.40 -5.38 -0.60
CA ALA A 54 -13.46 -4.34 -1.59
C ALA A 54 -12.17 -3.52 -1.53
N ASN A 55 -11.67 -3.10 -2.68
CA ASN A 55 -10.52 -2.22 -2.74
C ASN A 55 -10.72 -1.08 -3.75
N THR A 56 -10.06 0.06 -3.49
CA THR A 56 -9.91 1.14 -4.45
C THR A 56 -8.46 1.62 -4.47
N HIS A 57 -8.08 2.31 -5.54
CA HIS A 57 -6.73 2.81 -5.75
C HIS A 57 -6.71 4.33 -5.87
N ILE A 58 -5.65 4.91 -5.32
CA ILE A 58 -5.18 6.26 -5.63
C ILE A 58 -3.91 6.08 -6.47
N TYR A 59 -4.03 6.23 -7.78
CA TYR A 59 -2.93 6.06 -8.72
C TYR A 59 -2.02 7.28 -8.74
N LEU A 60 -0.72 7.03 -8.67
CA LEU A 60 0.36 8.00 -8.80
C LEU A 60 1.20 7.63 -10.03
N SER A 61 2.23 8.42 -10.34
CA SER A 61 2.98 8.30 -11.61
C SER A 61 3.60 6.93 -11.88
N ARG A 62 3.89 6.15 -10.83
CA ARG A 62 4.60 4.86 -10.92
C ARG A 62 4.05 3.78 -10.00
N ASN A 63 3.17 4.14 -9.08
CA ASN A 63 2.72 3.31 -7.97
C ASN A 63 1.39 3.84 -7.46
N PHE A 64 0.82 3.21 -6.44
CA PHE A 64 -0.48 3.62 -5.92
C PHE A 64 -0.61 3.39 -4.43
N ILE A 65 -1.64 4.01 -3.86
CA ILE A 65 -2.14 3.69 -2.51
C ILE A 65 -3.40 2.86 -2.70
N GLU A 66 -3.46 1.69 -2.06
CA GLU A 66 -4.63 0.83 -2.03
C GLU A 66 -5.43 1.12 -0.75
N LEU A 67 -6.73 1.38 -0.85
CA LEU A 67 -7.64 1.32 0.28
C LEU A 67 -8.37 0.00 0.24
N VAL A 68 -8.40 -0.73 1.35
CA VAL A 68 -9.01 -2.07 1.44
C VAL A 68 -10.00 -2.13 2.60
N ALA A 69 -11.21 -2.57 2.34
CA ALA A 69 -12.23 -2.83 3.36
C ALA A 69 -12.78 -4.25 3.23
N VAL A 70 -13.11 -4.88 4.36
CA VAL A 70 -13.82 -6.16 4.36
C VAL A 70 -15.29 -5.91 4.02
N ILE A 71 -15.84 -6.71 3.12
CA ILE A 71 -17.27 -6.69 2.84
C ILE A 71 -17.96 -7.41 4.00
N ASP A 72 -18.71 -6.66 4.79
CA ASP A 72 -19.44 -7.22 5.93
C ASP A 72 -20.67 -8.02 5.49
N ASP A 73 -21.37 -8.63 6.46
CA ASP A 73 -22.56 -9.44 6.19
C ASP A 73 -23.74 -8.62 5.62
N THR A 74 -23.71 -7.29 5.72
CA THR A 74 -24.70 -6.42 5.09
C THR A 74 -24.47 -6.29 3.59
N GLY A 75 -23.24 -6.57 3.13
CA GLY A 75 -22.84 -6.43 1.73
C GLY A 75 -22.89 -4.99 1.21
N ARG A 76 -23.03 -4.00 2.11
CA ARG A 76 -23.21 -2.60 1.73
C ARG A 76 -21.90 -2.05 1.19
N MET A 77 -21.92 -1.65 -0.08
CA MET A 77 -20.81 -0.99 -0.76
C MET A 77 -21.19 0.44 -1.17
N PRO A 78 -20.20 1.33 -1.38
CA PRO A 78 -20.42 2.64 -1.97
C PRO A 78 -21.28 2.56 -3.23
N GLY A 79 -22.15 3.54 -3.49
CA GLY A 79 -23.03 3.51 -4.67
C GLY A 79 -22.29 3.50 -6.01
N GLU A 80 -21.05 4.00 -6.02
CA GLU A 80 -20.15 3.98 -7.18
C GLU A 80 -19.31 2.68 -7.30
N ALA A 81 -19.45 1.74 -6.36
CA ALA A 81 -18.67 0.52 -6.32
C ALA A 81 -19.03 -0.44 -7.47
N ARG A 82 -18.00 -1.06 -8.05
CA ARG A 82 -18.11 -1.91 -9.23
C ARG A 82 -17.98 -3.39 -8.85
N PRO A 83 -19.03 -4.21 -9.05
CA PRO A 83 -18.91 -5.65 -8.86
C PRO A 83 -18.03 -6.27 -9.94
N ILE A 84 -17.15 -7.18 -9.54
CA ILE A 84 -16.28 -7.96 -10.42
C ILE A 84 -16.73 -9.43 -10.37
N PRO A 85 -17.49 -9.90 -11.37
CA PRO A 85 -17.91 -11.29 -11.42
C PRO A 85 -16.71 -12.21 -11.57
N LEU A 86 -16.49 -13.07 -10.58
CA LEU A 86 -15.46 -14.10 -10.68
C LEU A 86 -16.07 -15.34 -11.34
N GLN A 87 -15.40 -15.84 -12.38
CA GLN A 87 -15.80 -17.06 -13.09
C GLN A 87 -14.74 -18.14 -12.91
N VAL A 88 -15.16 -19.28 -12.36
CA VAL A 88 -14.34 -20.49 -12.26
C VAL A 88 -15.19 -21.72 -12.57
N PRO A 89 -14.58 -22.80 -13.07
CA PRO A 89 -15.24 -24.10 -13.14
C PRO A 89 -15.87 -24.51 -11.80
N ASP A 90 -17.01 -25.19 -11.84
CA ASP A 90 -17.78 -25.56 -10.62
C ASP A 90 -16.96 -26.38 -9.62
N ASP A 91 -16.06 -27.24 -10.10
CA ASP A 91 -15.14 -28.04 -9.28
C ASP A 91 -14.11 -27.19 -8.52
N LYS A 92 -13.82 -25.97 -9.02
CA LYS A 92 -12.88 -25.03 -8.40
C LYS A 92 -13.57 -23.98 -7.51
N LEU A 93 -14.89 -23.84 -7.60
CA LEU A 93 -15.66 -22.85 -6.84
C LEU A 93 -15.46 -22.98 -5.31
N PRO A 94 -15.44 -24.18 -4.70
CA PRO A 94 -15.19 -24.32 -3.26
C PRO A 94 -13.79 -23.81 -2.86
N GLY A 95 -12.77 -24.13 -3.68
CA GLY A 95 -11.39 -23.71 -3.44
C GLY A 95 -11.22 -22.18 -3.55
N LEU A 96 -11.78 -21.56 -4.58
CA LEU A 96 -11.79 -20.10 -4.73
C LEU A 96 -12.52 -19.43 -3.57
N THR A 97 -13.68 -19.96 -3.19
CA THR A 97 -14.46 -19.44 -2.06
C THR A 97 -13.65 -19.48 -0.77
N ALA A 98 -12.97 -20.61 -0.48
CA ALA A 98 -12.11 -20.75 0.68
C ALA A 98 -10.94 -19.76 0.66
N ALA A 99 -10.30 -19.57 -0.50
CA ALA A 99 -9.21 -18.60 -0.66
C ALA A 99 -9.67 -17.16 -0.38
N ILE A 100 -10.83 -16.75 -0.91
CA ILE A 100 -11.38 -15.41 -0.67
C ILE A 100 -11.76 -15.21 0.81
N ARG A 101 -12.33 -16.24 1.47
CA ARG A 101 -12.58 -16.20 2.93
C ARG A 101 -11.29 -16.04 3.72
N ALA A 102 -10.24 -16.77 3.35
CA ALA A 102 -8.95 -16.67 4.01
C ALA A 102 -8.36 -15.26 3.85
N THR A 103 -8.44 -14.67 2.66
CA THR A 103 -8.04 -13.28 2.42
C THR A 103 -8.84 -12.31 3.29
N ALA A 104 -10.18 -12.41 3.30
CA ALA A 104 -11.02 -11.55 4.12
C ALA A 104 -10.72 -11.69 5.61
N ALA A 105 -10.56 -12.93 6.11
CA ALA A 105 -10.18 -13.18 7.50
C ALA A 105 -8.80 -12.59 7.85
N ASN A 106 -7.85 -12.62 6.92
CA ASN A 106 -6.56 -11.96 7.10
C ASN A 106 -6.74 -10.43 7.22
N ILE A 107 -7.46 -9.80 6.28
CA ILE A 107 -7.72 -8.35 6.36
C ILE A 107 -8.44 -7.98 7.66
N THR A 108 -9.45 -8.74 8.07
CA THR A 108 -10.14 -8.56 9.36
C THR A 108 -9.17 -8.60 10.53
N SER A 109 -8.24 -9.56 10.56
CA SER A 109 -7.32 -9.67 11.70
C SER A 109 -6.27 -8.55 11.74
N PHE A 110 -5.94 -7.94 10.60
CA PHE A 110 -5.13 -6.72 10.59
C PHE A 110 -5.92 -5.54 11.16
N LEU A 111 -7.17 -5.38 10.74
CA LEU A 111 -8.07 -4.34 11.21
C LEU A 111 -8.41 -4.44 12.71
N GLN A 112 -8.35 -5.65 13.27
CA GLN A 112 -8.44 -5.91 14.71
C GLN A 112 -7.22 -5.37 15.49
N ARG A 113 -6.04 -5.27 14.86
CA ARG A 113 -4.87 -4.63 15.48
C ARG A 113 -5.06 -3.11 15.51
N PHE A 114 -5.36 -2.54 14.34
CA PHE A 114 -5.68 -1.12 14.15
C PHE A 114 -6.19 -0.88 12.74
N GLU A 115 -6.96 0.19 12.56
CA GLU A 115 -7.19 0.79 11.23
C GLU A 115 -5.92 1.55 10.84
N GLY A 116 -5.41 1.35 9.63
CA GLY A 116 -4.12 1.91 9.24
C GLY A 116 -3.39 1.13 8.14
N LEU A 117 -2.07 1.36 8.05
CA LEU A 117 -1.22 0.78 7.03
C LEU A 117 -0.73 -0.62 7.42
N HIS A 118 -1.04 -1.62 6.59
CA HIS A 118 -0.71 -3.04 6.83
C HIS A 118 -0.12 -3.75 5.62
N ILE A 119 0.00 -3.09 4.48
CA ILE A 119 0.51 -3.71 3.25
C ILE A 119 1.63 -2.83 2.70
N VAL A 120 2.79 -3.44 2.43
CA VAL A 120 3.92 -2.78 1.76
C VAL A 120 4.49 -3.73 0.71
N ILE A 121 4.31 -3.37 -0.55
CA ILE A 121 4.79 -4.17 -1.68
C ILE A 121 5.85 -3.38 -2.44
N ALA A 122 7.05 -3.94 -2.52
CA ALA A 122 8.15 -3.38 -3.28
C ALA A 122 7.99 -3.70 -4.78
N ASP A 123 8.39 -2.77 -5.64
CA ASP A 123 8.43 -3.00 -7.08
C ASP A 123 9.68 -3.78 -7.46
N THR A 124 9.55 -4.66 -8.45
CA THR A 124 10.69 -5.42 -9.01
C THR A 124 10.50 -5.69 -10.50
N PRO A 125 11.54 -5.51 -11.34
CA PRO A 125 11.50 -5.99 -12.72
C PRO A 125 11.77 -7.50 -12.85
N HIS A 126 12.21 -8.17 -11.77
CA HIS A 126 12.78 -9.53 -11.80
C HIS A 126 12.28 -10.39 -10.64
N ILE A 127 10.97 -10.60 -10.53
CA ILE A 127 10.38 -11.28 -9.37
C ILE A 127 10.88 -12.71 -9.15
N ASP A 128 11.26 -13.43 -10.21
CA ASP A 128 11.84 -14.78 -10.09
C ASP A 128 13.22 -14.75 -9.44
N SER A 129 14.02 -13.71 -9.72
CA SER A 129 15.32 -13.51 -9.06
C SER A 129 15.14 -13.14 -7.58
N VAL A 130 14.12 -12.34 -7.27
CA VAL A 130 13.74 -12.05 -5.88
C VAL A 130 13.37 -13.33 -5.14
N ALA A 131 12.50 -14.16 -5.72
CA ALA A 131 12.09 -15.44 -5.11
C ALA A 131 13.29 -16.36 -4.86
N ALA A 132 14.18 -16.52 -5.84
CA ALA A 132 15.39 -17.33 -5.69
C ALA A 132 16.32 -16.79 -4.59
N ARG A 133 16.48 -15.46 -4.50
CA ARG A 133 17.28 -14.81 -3.45
C ARG A 133 16.68 -15.01 -2.06
N LEU A 134 15.37 -14.84 -1.90
CA LEU A 134 14.68 -15.05 -0.63
C LEU A 134 14.80 -16.52 -0.19
N THR A 135 14.58 -17.47 -1.09
CA THR A 135 14.77 -18.91 -0.83
C THR A 135 16.21 -19.22 -0.40
N ALA A 136 17.21 -18.70 -1.12
CA ALA A 136 18.62 -18.92 -0.78
C ALA A 136 19.02 -18.31 0.58
N ALA A 137 18.34 -17.24 1.00
CA ALA A 137 18.50 -16.61 2.31
C ALA A 137 17.67 -17.26 3.43
N GLY A 138 16.91 -18.32 3.13
CA GLY A 138 16.04 -19.00 4.11
C GLY A 138 14.78 -18.20 4.49
N VAL A 139 14.39 -17.21 3.69
CA VAL A 139 13.17 -16.42 3.92
C VAL A 139 11.96 -17.16 3.34
N GLY A 140 11.00 -17.50 4.20
CA GLY A 140 9.73 -18.11 3.78
C GLY A 140 8.89 -17.17 2.91
N HIS A 141 8.28 -17.70 1.85
CA HIS A 141 7.38 -16.95 0.99
C HIS A 141 6.36 -17.85 0.28
N GLY A 142 5.24 -17.29 -0.17
CA GLY A 142 4.17 -18.02 -0.87
C GLY A 142 4.53 -18.52 -2.28
N GLY A 143 5.66 -18.07 -2.82
CA GLY A 143 6.04 -18.31 -4.21
C GLY A 143 5.55 -17.19 -5.12
N VAL A 144 5.91 -17.27 -6.41
CA VAL A 144 5.47 -16.27 -7.39
C VAL A 144 4.09 -16.65 -7.90
N HIS A 145 3.12 -15.77 -7.69
CA HIS A 145 1.77 -15.88 -8.21
C HIS A 145 1.65 -15.08 -9.51
N ALA A 146 1.04 -15.68 -10.53
CA ALA A 146 0.66 -15.00 -11.75
C ALA A 146 -0.87 -14.84 -11.77
N ILE A 147 -1.34 -13.61 -11.85
CA ILE A 147 -2.77 -13.27 -11.86
C ILE A 147 -3.12 -12.45 -13.09
N GLN A 148 -4.41 -12.31 -13.34
CA GLN A 148 -4.97 -11.39 -14.31
C GLN A 148 -5.76 -10.33 -13.54
N ARG A 149 -5.51 -9.06 -13.82
CA ARG A 149 -6.24 -7.95 -13.20
C ARG A 149 -6.96 -7.09 -14.24
N PRO A 150 -8.18 -6.61 -13.96
CA PRO A 150 -8.84 -5.66 -14.85
C PRO A 150 -8.12 -4.32 -14.80
N VAL A 151 -7.81 -3.77 -15.98
CA VAL A 151 -7.24 -2.42 -16.18
C VAL A 151 -8.18 -1.64 -17.07
N GLU A 152 -8.56 -0.44 -16.64
CA GLU A 152 -9.37 0.47 -17.43
C GLU A 152 -8.52 1.16 -18.49
N THR A 153 -8.93 1.01 -19.75
CA THR A 153 -8.32 1.68 -20.89
C THR A 153 -9.35 2.58 -21.56
N ARG A 154 -8.89 3.49 -22.42
CA ARG A 154 -9.79 4.34 -23.24
C ARG A 154 -10.79 3.54 -24.10
N THR A 155 -10.51 2.27 -24.38
CA THR A 155 -11.34 1.39 -25.22
C THR A 155 -12.18 0.39 -24.41
N GLY A 156 -12.11 0.42 -23.07
CA GLY A 156 -12.80 -0.52 -22.18
C GLY A 156 -11.86 -1.19 -21.18
N THR A 157 -12.37 -2.14 -20.40
CA THR A 157 -11.58 -2.92 -19.44
C THR A 157 -10.83 -4.06 -20.15
N THR A 158 -9.52 -4.12 -19.96
CA THR A 158 -8.66 -5.21 -20.44
C THR A 158 -8.12 -6.00 -19.25
N MET A 159 -7.97 -7.32 -19.39
CA MET A 159 -7.29 -8.14 -18.38
C MET A 159 -5.78 -8.12 -18.64
N GLU A 160 -5.02 -7.57 -17.71
CA GLU A 160 -3.56 -7.49 -17.79
C GLU A 160 -2.91 -8.49 -16.83
N PRO A 161 -1.81 -9.14 -17.24
CA PRO A 161 -1.05 -10.00 -16.36
C PRO A 161 -0.33 -9.19 -15.28
N ALA A 162 -0.41 -9.65 -14.04
CA ALA A 162 0.40 -9.14 -12.93
C ALA A 162 1.04 -10.31 -12.18
N ARG A 163 2.21 -10.07 -11.58
CA ARG A 163 2.92 -11.07 -10.78
C ARG A 163 3.28 -10.52 -9.42
N TYR A 164 3.09 -11.33 -8.39
CA TYR A 164 3.44 -10.92 -7.02
C TYR A 164 3.92 -12.12 -6.18
N LEU A 165 4.60 -11.81 -5.08
CA LEU A 165 5.07 -12.75 -4.08
C LEU A 165 4.97 -12.10 -2.71
N GLU A 166 4.53 -12.84 -1.71
CA GLU A 166 4.43 -12.37 -0.33
C GLU A 166 5.32 -13.18 0.61
N ILE A 167 6.01 -12.46 1.51
CA ILE A 167 6.84 -13.04 2.55
C ILE A 167 5.93 -13.69 3.60
N SER A 168 6.38 -14.81 4.16
CA SER A 168 5.63 -15.60 5.14
C SER A 168 6.49 -15.94 6.34
N ASP A 169 6.02 -15.54 7.51
CA ASP A 169 6.52 -16.01 8.79
C ASP A 169 5.95 -17.42 9.06
N PRO A 170 6.78 -18.41 9.43
CA PRO A 170 6.33 -19.78 9.64
C PRO A 170 5.34 -19.94 10.81
N GLY A 171 5.29 -18.98 11.74
CA GLY A 171 4.35 -18.96 12.86
C GLY A 171 3.01 -18.30 12.54
N LEU A 172 2.82 -17.77 11.32
CA LEU A 172 1.63 -17.03 10.91
C LEU A 172 0.99 -17.67 9.66
N PRO A 173 -0.27 -17.31 9.33
CA PRO A 173 -0.87 -17.69 8.06
C PRO A 173 0.00 -17.24 6.88
N VAL A 174 -0.03 -18.02 5.78
CA VAL A 174 0.74 -17.74 4.56
C VAL A 174 0.50 -16.31 4.05
N GLY A 175 1.58 -15.67 3.58
CA GLY A 175 1.58 -14.30 3.07
C GLY A 175 1.62 -13.21 4.15
N ARG A 176 1.99 -13.57 5.40
CA ARG A 176 1.99 -12.64 6.53
C ARG A 176 3.30 -12.67 7.30
N VAL A 177 3.63 -11.50 7.83
CA VAL A 177 4.67 -11.27 8.84
C VAL A 177 4.06 -10.43 9.97
N PRO A 178 4.72 -10.31 11.14
CA PRO A 178 4.16 -9.56 12.28
C PRO A 178 3.77 -8.11 11.95
N GLU A 179 4.42 -7.49 10.97
CA GLU A 179 4.15 -6.11 10.55
C GLU A 179 2.90 -5.99 9.70
N GLY A 180 2.54 -7.02 8.93
CA GLY A 180 1.51 -6.92 7.90
C GLY A 180 1.72 -7.91 6.74
N ARG A 181 1.32 -7.48 5.54
CA ARG A 181 1.64 -8.14 4.26
C ARG A 181 2.82 -7.41 3.64
N ILE A 182 3.92 -8.12 3.46
CA ILE A 182 5.13 -7.59 2.84
C ILE A 182 5.48 -8.47 1.66
N GLY A 183 5.83 -7.86 0.54
CA GLY A 183 6.06 -8.62 -0.67
C GLY A 183 6.67 -7.81 -1.79
N PHE A 184 6.64 -8.43 -2.96
CA PHE A 184 7.16 -7.90 -4.19
C PHE A 184 6.13 -8.07 -5.27
N ALA A 185 6.00 -7.08 -6.14
CA ALA A 185 5.19 -7.18 -7.34
C ALA A 185 5.99 -6.69 -8.54
N GLN A 186 5.73 -7.32 -9.68
CA GLN A 186 6.33 -6.96 -10.94
C GLN A 186 5.26 -6.32 -11.80
N ASN A 187 5.39 -5.00 -11.98
CA ASN A 187 4.56 -4.28 -12.93
C ASN A 187 4.91 -4.68 -14.37
N THR A 188 3.92 -4.68 -15.25
CA THR A 188 4.11 -4.81 -16.68
C THR A 188 4.26 -3.44 -17.36
N PRO A 189 4.94 -3.34 -18.51
CA PRO A 189 5.13 -2.07 -19.21
C PRO A 189 3.82 -1.34 -19.60
N ALA A 190 2.70 -2.06 -19.74
CA ALA A 190 1.39 -1.49 -20.05
C ALA A 190 0.78 -0.70 -18.88
N GLU A 191 1.09 -1.09 -17.65
CA GLU A 191 0.56 -0.47 -16.42
C GLU A 191 1.10 0.94 -16.24
N ALA A 192 2.37 1.17 -16.59
CA ALA A 192 2.99 2.49 -16.60
C ALA A 192 2.31 3.50 -17.56
N LEU A 193 1.54 3.04 -18.55
CA LEU A 193 0.86 3.88 -19.54
C LEU A 193 -0.60 4.19 -19.17
N ALA A 194 -1.31 3.26 -18.53
CA ALA A 194 -2.69 3.45 -18.08
C ALA A 194 -2.78 4.35 -16.84
N ASP A 195 -1.78 4.26 -15.94
CA ASP A 195 -1.69 5.09 -14.72
C ASP A 195 -1.63 6.59 -15.03
N GLN A 196 -1.11 6.99 -16.19
CA GLN A 196 -0.97 8.41 -16.56
C GLN A 196 -2.30 9.18 -16.64
N GLN A 197 -3.44 8.51 -16.83
CA GLN A 197 -4.73 9.18 -16.95
C GLN A 197 -5.34 9.61 -15.60
N HIS A 198 -4.84 9.11 -14.47
CA HIS A 198 -5.44 9.33 -13.14
C HIS A 198 -4.52 10.01 -12.12
N ASN A 199 -3.40 10.58 -12.58
CA ASN A 199 -2.35 11.17 -11.74
C ASN A 199 -2.55 12.65 -11.39
N ASP A 200 -3.70 13.24 -11.73
CA ASP A 200 -4.00 14.60 -11.32
C ASP A 200 -4.75 14.61 -9.99
N HIS A 201 -4.03 14.98 -8.94
CA HIS A 201 -4.56 15.12 -7.59
C HIS A 201 -4.64 16.62 -7.23
N PRO A 202 -5.76 17.10 -6.67
CA PRO A 202 -5.88 18.47 -6.15
C PRO A 202 -4.79 18.86 -5.12
N ASN A 203 -4.27 17.90 -4.36
CA ASN A 203 -3.16 18.11 -3.43
C ASN A 203 -1.78 18.12 -4.10
N GLY A 204 -1.71 17.88 -5.42
CA GLY A 204 -0.48 17.90 -6.20
C GLY A 204 0.42 16.68 -6.02
N ALA A 205 -0.03 15.59 -5.38
CA ALA A 205 0.75 14.37 -5.22
C ALA A 205 1.13 13.73 -6.56
N THR A 206 2.31 13.12 -6.61
CA THR A 206 2.91 12.60 -7.86
C THR A 206 3.46 11.19 -7.78
N GLU A 207 4.03 10.77 -6.66
CA GLU A 207 4.69 9.46 -6.52
C GLU A 207 4.71 9.07 -5.05
N LEU A 208 4.50 7.79 -4.73
CA LEU A 208 4.72 7.22 -3.40
C LEU A 208 6.22 6.94 -3.26
N ILE A 209 6.84 7.53 -2.24
CA ILE A 209 8.30 7.63 -2.08
C ILE A 209 8.77 7.19 -0.68
N GLY A 210 7.91 6.54 0.10
CA GLY A 210 8.27 6.13 1.44
C GLY A 210 7.20 5.36 2.20
N ALA A 211 7.64 4.43 3.04
CA ALA A 211 6.87 3.87 4.14
C ALA A 211 7.70 3.89 5.43
N VAL A 212 7.08 4.18 6.57
CA VAL A 212 7.75 4.25 7.88
C VAL A 212 7.20 3.15 8.77
N LEU A 213 8.07 2.23 9.16
CA LEU A 213 7.82 1.15 10.10
C LEU A 213 8.34 1.53 11.48
N CYS A 214 7.44 1.61 12.46
CA CYS A 214 7.79 1.79 13.85
C CYS A 214 7.84 0.44 14.57
N VAL A 215 8.89 0.23 15.36
CA VAL A 215 9.07 -0.97 16.18
C VAL A 215 9.44 -0.62 17.61
N ALA A 216 9.25 -1.56 18.53
CA ALA A 216 9.78 -1.41 19.88
C ALA A 216 11.31 -1.33 19.81
N ASP A 217 11.91 -0.44 20.60
CA ASP A 217 13.36 -0.24 20.72
C ASP A 217 14.19 -1.54 20.75
N PRO A 218 13.89 -2.53 21.61
CA PRO A 218 14.68 -3.77 21.66
C PRO A 218 14.53 -4.66 20.41
N ALA A 219 13.48 -4.45 19.61
CA ALA A 219 13.22 -5.23 18.40
C ALA A 219 13.94 -4.66 17.16
N LEU A 220 14.41 -3.41 17.22
CA LEU A 220 15.03 -2.72 16.07
C LEU A 220 16.19 -3.51 15.45
N PRO A 221 17.20 -3.99 16.20
CA PRO A 221 18.36 -4.64 15.58
C PRO A 221 18.02 -5.93 14.83
N GLU A 222 17.09 -6.72 15.36
CA GLU A 222 16.65 -7.95 14.71
C GLU A 222 15.78 -7.65 13.49
N LEU A 223 14.93 -6.62 13.58
CA LEU A 223 14.13 -6.18 12.44
C LEU A 223 15.01 -5.69 11.30
N GLU A 224 16.04 -4.88 11.57
CA GLU A 224 16.96 -4.37 10.55
C GLU A 224 17.73 -5.51 9.87
N ARG A 225 18.18 -6.50 10.64
CA ARG A 225 18.83 -7.70 10.10
C ARG A 225 17.88 -8.47 9.17
N ARG A 226 16.63 -8.66 9.61
CA ARG A 226 15.60 -9.36 8.83
C ARG A 226 15.24 -8.58 7.56
N TYR A 227 14.99 -7.27 7.65
CA TYR A 227 14.66 -6.43 6.50
C TYR A 227 15.84 -6.30 5.53
N SER A 228 17.08 -6.44 6.01
CA SER A 228 18.25 -6.53 5.14
C SER A 228 18.24 -7.76 4.23
N THR A 229 17.61 -8.86 4.67
CA THR A 229 17.38 -10.04 3.80
C THR A 229 16.28 -9.80 2.77
N TYR A 230 15.33 -8.92 3.05
CA TYR A 230 14.22 -8.60 2.16
C TYR A 230 14.65 -7.61 1.09
N PHE A 231 15.15 -6.46 1.52
CA PHE A 231 15.35 -5.26 0.69
C PHE A 231 16.83 -4.92 0.42
N GLY A 232 17.76 -5.72 0.94
CA GLY A 232 19.20 -5.42 0.88
C GLY A 232 19.64 -4.56 2.06
N GLN A 233 20.93 -4.25 2.13
CA GLN A 233 21.52 -3.56 3.28
C GLN A 233 20.88 -2.19 3.50
N ALA A 234 20.53 -1.89 4.76
CA ALA A 234 20.15 -0.55 5.16
C ALA A 234 21.37 0.38 5.09
N ARG A 235 21.11 1.67 4.86
CA ARG A 235 22.11 2.70 5.12
C ARG A 235 22.29 2.87 6.63
N GLU A 236 23.53 2.85 7.11
CA GLU A 236 23.86 3.00 8.53
C GLU A 236 23.42 4.35 9.09
N GLY A 237 22.82 4.35 10.28
CA GLY A 237 22.33 5.52 11.01
C GLY A 237 21.49 5.15 12.24
N GLN A 238 20.93 6.14 12.95
CA GLN A 238 19.97 5.91 14.04
C GLN A 238 18.60 5.38 13.55
N ILE A 239 18.39 5.40 12.24
CA ILE A 239 17.17 5.01 11.54
C ILE A 239 17.61 4.12 10.38
N GLY A 240 17.16 2.87 10.37
CA GLY A 240 17.44 1.93 9.28
C GLY A 240 16.68 2.35 8.02
N ARG A 241 17.39 2.80 6.98
CA ARG A 241 16.78 3.18 5.70
C ARG A 241 17.12 2.17 4.61
N PHE A 242 16.11 1.50 4.10
CA PHE A 242 16.17 0.61 2.94
C PHE A 242 15.85 1.42 1.68
N GLU A 243 16.84 2.19 1.20
CA GLU A 243 16.67 3.17 0.11
C GLU A 243 16.07 2.55 -1.15
N ARG A 244 16.35 1.29 -1.42
CA ARG A 244 15.87 0.60 -2.63
C ARG A 244 14.38 0.25 -2.62
N ALA A 245 13.81 0.09 -1.44
CA ALA A 245 12.40 -0.21 -1.24
C ALA A 245 11.63 0.98 -0.67
N ASP A 246 12.29 2.14 -0.49
CA ASP A 246 11.77 3.31 0.19
C ASP A 246 11.16 3.01 1.58
N VAL A 247 11.72 2.03 2.30
CA VAL A 247 11.26 1.67 3.66
C VAL A 247 12.20 2.25 4.70
N THR A 248 11.64 2.94 5.68
CA THR A 248 12.33 3.48 6.85
C THR A 248 11.88 2.71 8.08
N VAL A 249 12.82 2.24 8.89
CA VAL A 249 12.56 1.58 10.17
C VAL A 249 13.03 2.48 11.31
N VAL A 250 12.16 2.73 12.28
CA VAL A 250 12.42 3.60 13.42
C VAL A 250 12.01 2.93 14.74
N ALA A 251 12.83 3.12 15.78
CA ALA A 251 12.45 2.73 17.14
C ALA A 251 11.36 3.65 17.69
N ALA A 252 10.49 3.13 18.54
CA ALA A 252 9.39 3.89 19.14
C ALA A 252 9.87 5.14 19.89
N SER A 253 11.02 5.09 20.56
CA SER A 253 11.61 6.27 21.23
C SER A 253 12.05 7.39 20.27
N ALA A 254 12.38 7.05 19.02
CA ALA A 254 12.85 7.99 18.00
C ALA A 254 11.75 8.43 17.02
N LEU A 255 10.52 7.92 17.16
CA LEU A 255 9.43 8.24 16.25
C LEU A 255 9.11 9.74 16.25
N ALA A 256 9.14 10.39 17.41
CA ALA A 256 8.82 11.81 17.55
C ALA A 256 9.79 12.73 16.80
N ASP A 257 11.00 12.28 16.49
CA ASP A 257 11.99 13.02 15.70
C ASP A 257 11.65 13.03 14.20
N LEU A 258 10.85 12.06 13.76
CA LEU A 258 10.33 11.97 12.39
C LEU A 258 8.92 12.54 12.27
N LEU A 259 8.06 12.19 13.23
CA LEU A 259 6.63 12.48 13.23
C LEU A 259 6.23 13.02 14.61
N PRO A 260 6.49 14.31 14.89
CA PRO A 260 6.18 14.92 16.18
C PRO A 260 4.71 14.76 16.57
N GLY A 261 4.46 14.20 17.75
CA GLY A 261 3.12 14.00 18.29
C GLY A 261 2.45 12.67 17.89
N GLU A 262 2.99 11.95 16.90
CA GLU A 262 2.47 10.64 16.51
C GLU A 262 2.74 9.57 17.57
N ARG A 263 1.78 8.65 17.71
CA ARG A 263 1.89 7.50 18.61
C ARG A 263 1.35 6.27 17.89
N PRO A 264 2.15 5.19 17.76
CA PRO A 264 1.69 3.98 17.10
C PRO A 264 0.60 3.31 17.95
N THR A 265 -0.53 2.96 17.31
CA THR A 265 -1.63 2.23 17.96
C THR A 265 -1.20 0.83 18.41
N ALA A 266 -0.28 0.21 17.66
CA ALA A 266 0.33 -1.07 18.00
C ALA A 266 1.77 -1.12 17.48
N LEU A 267 2.55 -2.08 17.97
CA LEU A 267 3.90 -2.36 17.47
C LEU A 267 4.03 -3.87 17.16
N PRO A 268 4.77 -4.25 16.11
CA PRO A 268 5.33 -3.36 15.08
C PRO A 268 4.22 -2.85 14.13
N ALA A 269 4.33 -1.62 13.62
CA ALA A 269 3.32 -1.05 12.72
C ALA A 269 3.93 -0.10 11.69
N PHE A 270 3.42 -0.16 10.47
CA PHE A 270 3.66 0.91 9.51
C PHE A 270 2.81 2.11 9.93
N VAL A 271 3.48 3.18 10.39
CA VAL A 271 2.85 4.36 11.00
C VAL A 271 2.63 5.49 10.01
N ALA A 272 3.35 5.47 8.88
CA ALA A 272 3.22 6.49 7.85
C ALA A 272 3.63 5.99 6.47
N TYR A 273 3.18 6.71 5.45
CA TYR A 273 3.77 6.66 4.12
C TYR A 273 4.02 8.08 3.60
N ALA A 274 4.90 8.21 2.61
CA ALA A 274 5.29 9.50 2.04
C ALA A 274 4.96 9.58 0.56
N VAL A 275 4.40 10.71 0.14
CA VAL A 275 4.18 11.06 -1.27
C VAL A 275 5.00 12.29 -1.63
N SER A 276 5.56 12.29 -2.84
CA SER A 276 6.09 13.50 -3.45
C SER A 276 4.94 14.38 -3.94
N VAL A 277 5.12 15.70 -3.90
CA VAL A 277 4.19 16.69 -4.42
C VAL A 277 4.90 17.71 -5.32
N ARG A 278 4.15 18.25 -6.29
CA ARG A 278 4.67 19.23 -7.25
C ARG A 278 5.06 20.58 -6.62
N ASP A 279 4.25 21.05 -5.68
CA ASP A 279 4.42 22.32 -4.98
C ASP A 279 3.85 22.16 -3.57
N LEU A 280 4.74 22.04 -2.59
CA LEU A 280 4.37 21.81 -1.20
C LEU A 280 3.52 22.95 -0.62
N ALA A 281 3.78 24.19 -1.02
CA ALA A 281 3.00 25.33 -0.55
C ALA A 281 1.57 25.30 -1.14
N ALA A 282 1.41 24.83 -2.38
CA ALA A 282 0.09 24.58 -2.96
C ALA A 282 -0.64 23.44 -2.26
N THR A 283 0.05 22.32 -1.99
CA THR A 283 -0.49 21.22 -1.18
C THR A 283 -0.95 21.72 0.18
N GLU A 284 -0.16 22.55 0.84
CA GLU A 284 -0.48 23.11 2.16
C GLU A 284 -1.78 23.91 2.12
N ARG A 285 -1.93 24.79 1.13
CA ARG A 285 -3.16 25.57 0.93
C ARG A 285 -4.36 24.66 0.72
N THR A 286 -4.28 23.69 -0.18
CA THR A 286 -5.37 22.73 -0.45
C THR A 286 -5.79 21.99 0.83
N LEU A 287 -4.84 21.49 1.62
CA LEU A 287 -5.15 20.77 2.86
C LEU A 287 -5.81 21.68 3.91
N ARG A 288 -5.31 22.91 4.07
CA ARG A 288 -5.89 23.89 5.00
C ARG A 288 -7.30 24.32 4.59
N ASP A 289 -7.51 24.59 3.30
CA ASP A 289 -8.81 24.97 2.75
C ASP A 289 -9.85 23.84 2.94
N ASN A 290 -9.40 22.59 2.91
CA ASN A 290 -10.22 21.40 3.20
C ASN A 290 -10.38 21.12 4.70
N GLY A 291 -9.83 21.95 5.59
CA GLY A 291 -9.89 21.78 7.04
C GLY A 291 -9.06 20.63 7.60
N VAL A 292 -8.04 20.18 6.87
CA VAL A 292 -7.16 19.08 7.30
C VAL A 292 -6.01 19.62 8.17
N PRO A 293 -5.77 19.04 9.35
CA PRO A 293 -4.62 19.43 10.17
C PRO A 293 -3.31 18.98 9.54
N ILE A 294 -2.29 19.82 9.67
CA ILE A 294 -0.94 19.54 9.17
C ILE A 294 0.10 19.92 10.20
N ILE A 295 1.20 19.18 10.21
CA ILE A 295 2.37 19.39 11.07
C ILE A 295 3.61 19.48 10.18
N GLY A 296 4.40 20.53 10.33
CA GLY A 296 5.68 20.66 9.63
C GLY A 296 6.76 19.81 10.30
N THR A 297 7.64 19.18 9.52
CA THR A 297 8.76 18.38 10.05
C THR A 297 10.09 19.06 9.73
N ARG A 298 10.61 18.83 8.53
CA ARG A 298 11.88 19.37 8.02
C ARG A 298 11.59 20.30 6.84
N PRO A 299 12.54 21.16 6.43
CA PRO A 299 12.35 21.99 5.23
C PRO A 299 11.96 21.12 4.03
N GLY A 300 10.89 21.51 3.32
CA GLY A 300 10.37 20.76 2.18
C GLY A 300 9.49 19.56 2.54
N GLU A 301 9.08 19.41 3.80
CA GLU A 301 8.23 18.31 4.26
C GLU A 301 7.20 18.74 5.33
N MET A 302 5.99 18.20 5.20
CA MET A 302 4.93 18.28 6.20
C MET A 302 4.18 16.95 6.22
N PHE A 303 3.36 16.71 7.24
CA PHE A 303 2.47 15.55 7.24
C PHE A 303 1.08 15.86 7.81
N VAL A 304 0.11 15.05 7.38
CA VAL A 304 -1.21 14.96 8.01
C VAL A 304 -1.14 13.88 9.09
N PRO A 305 -1.55 14.18 10.34
CA PRO A 305 -1.52 13.22 11.44
C PRO A 305 -2.38 11.98 11.21
N ALA A 306 -2.01 10.86 11.83
CA ALA A 306 -2.71 9.58 11.67
C ALA A 306 -4.20 9.67 12.04
N ASP A 307 -4.55 10.38 13.11
CA ASP A 307 -5.95 10.59 13.54
C ASP A 307 -6.81 11.33 12.48
N ALA A 308 -6.17 12.14 11.64
CA ALA A 308 -6.82 12.84 10.53
C ALA A 308 -6.78 12.04 9.21
N ALA A 309 -6.07 10.92 9.19
CA ALA A 309 -5.78 10.11 8.02
C ALA A 309 -5.99 8.60 8.28
N LEU A 310 -6.97 8.24 9.11
CA LEU A 310 -7.43 6.85 9.32
C LEU A 310 -6.38 5.90 9.91
N GLY A 311 -5.48 6.41 10.74
CA GLY A 311 -4.54 5.59 11.51
C GLY A 311 -3.17 5.38 10.86
N ALA A 312 -2.87 6.11 9.78
CA ALA A 312 -1.51 6.25 9.26
C ALA A 312 -1.23 7.70 8.85
N ALA A 313 -0.11 8.27 9.32
CA ALA A 313 0.30 9.61 8.93
C ALA A 313 0.67 9.66 7.44
N ILE A 314 0.35 10.78 6.79
CA ILE A 314 0.63 10.98 5.36
C ILE A 314 1.63 12.11 5.22
N ILE A 315 2.85 11.77 4.84
CA ILE A 315 3.94 12.72 4.63
C ILE A 315 3.86 13.25 3.20
N PHE A 316 3.88 14.57 3.05
CA PHE A 316 3.99 15.27 1.76
C PHE A 316 5.37 15.90 1.67
N ARG A 317 6.11 15.55 0.62
CA ARG A 317 7.48 16.03 0.39
C ARG A 317 7.58 16.71 -0.97
N GLN A 318 8.25 17.87 -1.02
CA GLN A 318 8.53 18.56 -2.28
C GLN A 318 9.31 17.64 -3.23
N ASP A 319 8.89 17.54 -4.51
CA ASP A 319 9.71 16.91 -5.54
C ASP A 319 10.88 17.84 -5.92
N ASP A 320 12.10 17.46 -5.51
CA ASP A 320 13.32 18.22 -5.75
C ASP A 320 13.77 18.21 -7.22
N ARG A 321 13.15 17.39 -8.09
CA ARG A 321 13.49 17.32 -9.52
C ARG A 321 13.26 18.65 -10.27
N ARG A 322 12.50 19.60 -9.72
CA ARG A 322 12.36 20.97 -10.26
C ARG A 322 13.36 21.99 -9.70
N SER A 323 13.96 21.77 -8.53
CA SER A 323 14.92 22.72 -7.96
C SER A 323 16.22 22.84 -8.77
N LEU A 324 16.54 21.82 -9.57
CA LEU A 324 17.70 21.80 -10.47
C LEU A 324 17.48 22.56 -11.81
N THR A 325 16.26 22.99 -12.13
CA THR A 325 15.98 23.76 -13.37
C THR A 325 15.84 25.26 -13.14
N LEU A 326 15.75 25.71 -11.89
CA LEU A 326 15.64 27.13 -11.53
C LEU A 326 16.92 27.73 -10.93
N SER A 327 17.99 26.94 -10.83
CA SER A 327 19.32 27.36 -10.35
C SER A 327 20.32 27.65 -11.49
N SER A 328 19.85 27.67 -12.74
CA SER A 328 20.68 27.99 -13.91
C SER A 328 20.09 29.15 -14.72
N TRP A 329 19.93 30.32 -14.09
CA TRP A 329 19.82 31.62 -14.77
C TRP A 329 20.41 32.74 -13.90
#